data_AF-A0A1Q7Y9L0-F1
#
_entry.id   AF-A0A1Q7Y9L0-F1
#
_cell.length_a   1.000
_cell.length_b   1.000
_cell.length_c   1.000
_cell.angle_alpha   90.00
_cell.angle_beta   90.00
_cell.angle_gamma   90.00
#
_symmetry.space_group_name_H-M   'P 1'
#
loop_
_entity.id
_entity.type
_entity.pdbx_description
1 polymer ?
#
loop_
_entity_poly.entity_id
_entity_poly.type
_entity_poly.pdbx_seq_one_letter_code
_entity_poly.pdbx_strand_id
1 'polypeptide(L)'
;MTQEKTLVVRVLFLREGDSYVAQCLEYDIAAQGKTMPEVKRAFELTLAGQMELDVRSGKQPFEGIPKAPDTYWEMFDKALKLEDEEPISLPKGVPPPFVVSEIVKELRVF
;
A
#
# COMPACT_ATOMS: atom_id res chain seq x y z
N MET A 1 7.41 19.45 -18.37
CA MET A 1 7.13 19.64 -16.94
C MET A 1 6.55 18.34 -16.44
N THR A 2 7.34 17.49 -15.79
CA THR A 2 6.87 16.22 -15.24
C THR A 2 6.37 16.53 -13.84
N GLN A 3 5.04 16.60 -13.67
CA GLN A 3 4.46 16.80 -12.33
C GLN A 3 4.77 15.58 -11.48
N GLU A 4 5.37 15.80 -10.31
CA GLU A 4 5.45 14.79 -9.26
C GLU A 4 4.03 14.49 -8.79
N LYS A 5 3.61 13.22 -8.84
CA LYS A 5 2.30 12.75 -8.41
C LYS A 5 2.47 11.96 -7.13
N THR A 6 2.30 12.60 -5.99
CA THR A 6 2.16 11.93 -4.68
C THR A 6 0.94 11.01 -4.72
N LEU A 7 1.13 9.74 -4.37
CA LEU A 7 0.07 8.76 -4.20
C LEU A 7 -0.14 8.56 -2.71
N VAL A 8 -1.35 8.73 -2.19
CA VAL A 8 -1.66 8.49 -0.77
C VAL A 8 -2.64 7.32 -0.70
N VAL A 9 -2.32 6.32 0.12
CA VAL A 9 -3.21 5.16 0.33
C VAL A 9 -3.40 4.85 1.82
N ARG A 10 -4.59 4.35 2.15
CA ARG A 10 -4.95 3.83 3.46
C ARG A 10 -4.65 2.35 3.50
N VAL A 11 -4.06 1.93 4.61
CA VAL A 11 -3.68 0.53 4.80
C VAL A 11 -4.20 0.03 6.14
N LEU A 12 -5.05 -0.98 6.07
CA LEU A 12 -5.56 -1.71 7.23
C LEU A 12 -4.60 -2.84 7.57
N PHE A 13 -4.13 -2.88 8.81
CA PHE A 13 -3.35 -4.00 9.32
C PHE A 13 -4.24 -4.93 10.13
N LEU A 14 -4.34 -6.18 9.70
CA LEU A 14 -5.13 -7.23 10.33
C LEU A 14 -4.20 -8.29 10.91
N ARG A 15 -4.57 -8.88 12.04
CA ARG A 15 -3.91 -10.09 12.55
C ARG A 15 -4.69 -11.32 12.12
N GLU A 16 -4.04 -12.21 11.39
CA GLU A 16 -4.57 -13.51 10.97
C GLU A 16 -3.70 -14.63 11.56
N GLY A 17 -4.20 -15.24 12.65
CA GLY A 17 -3.44 -16.23 13.41
C GLY A 17 -2.10 -15.69 13.93
N ASP A 18 -1.02 -16.32 13.49
CA ASP A 18 0.37 -15.94 13.83
C ASP A 18 1.00 -14.96 12.83
N SER A 19 0.19 -14.34 11.98
CA SER A 19 0.65 -13.43 10.93
C SER A 19 -0.15 -12.14 10.89
N TYR A 20 0.37 -11.17 10.15
CA TYR A 20 -0.26 -9.89 9.86
C TYR A 20 -0.52 -9.77 8.37
N VAL A 21 -1.64 -9.15 8.01
CA VAL A 21 -2.00 -8.76 6.65
C VAL A 21 -2.07 -7.24 6.56
N ALA A 22 -1.47 -6.65 5.53
CA ALA A 22 -1.64 -5.26 5.15
C ALA A 22 -2.53 -5.19 3.92
N GLN A 23 -3.74 -4.65 4.07
CA GLN A 23 -4.71 -4.45 2.99
C GLN A 23 -4.73 -2.98 2.59
N CYS A 24 -4.39 -2.69 1.34
CA CYS A 24 -4.63 -1.37 0.74
C CYS A 24 -6.13 -1.20 0.49
N LEU A 25 -6.69 -0.03 0.79
CA LEU A 25 -8.13 0.21 0.62
C LEU A 25 -8.46 0.78 -0.76
N GLU A 26 -7.64 1.68 -1.28
CA GLU A 26 -7.83 2.31 -2.60
C GLU A 26 -7.66 1.32 -3.76
N TYR A 27 -6.84 0.30 -3.56
CA TYR A 27 -6.53 -0.75 -4.52
C TYR A 27 -6.57 -2.07 -3.79
N ASP A 28 -7.30 -3.07 -4.28
CA ASP A 28 -7.42 -4.38 -3.65
C ASP A 28 -6.12 -5.19 -3.76
N ILE A 29 -5.11 -4.72 -3.02
CA ILE A 29 -3.75 -5.22 -2.95
C ILE A 29 -3.45 -5.50 -1.49
N ALA A 30 -3.04 -6.73 -1.21
CA ALA A 30 -2.66 -7.17 0.11
C ALA A 30 -1.25 -7.76 0.13
N ALA A 31 -0.62 -7.72 1.31
CA ALA A 31 0.59 -8.47 1.60
C ALA A 31 0.56 -9.02 3.02
N GLN A 32 1.31 -10.08 3.28
CA GLN A 32 1.35 -10.76 4.57
C GLN A 32 2.78 -10.84 5.10
N GLY A 33 2.93 -10.86 6.42
CA GLY A 33 4.21 -11.08 7.12
C GLY A 33 4.00 -11.60 8.53
N LYS A 34 5.01 -12.19 9.17
CA LYS A 34 4.86 -12.73 10.54
C LYS A 34 4.96 -11.65 11.61
N THR A 35 5.61 -10.54 11.28
CA THR A 35 5.81 -9.41 12.18
C THR A 35 5.38 -8.12 11.50
N MET A 36 5.07 -7.08 12.29
CA MET A 36 4.69 -5.77 11.75
C MET A 36 5.74 -5.19 10.76
N PRO A 37 7.05 -5.26 11.03
CA PRO A 37 8.06 -4.84 10.05
C PRO A 37 8.06 -5.68 8.77
N GLU A 38 7.88 -7.00 8.87
CA GLU A 38 7.82 -7.89 7.70
C GLU A 38 6.62 -7.58 6.83
N VAL A 39 5.42 -7.43 7.41
CA VAL A 39 4.22 -7.14 6.62
C VAL A 39 4.27 -5.75 6.00
N LYS A 40 4.83 -4.75 6.70
CA LYS A 40 5.11 -3.43 6.12
C LYS A 40 6.01 -3.60 4.90
N ARG A 41 7.17 -4.24 5.05
CA ARG A 41 8.14 -4.43 3.96
C ARG A 41 7.55 -5.22 2.78
N ALA A 42 6.82 -6.28 3.05
CA ALA A 42 6.14 -7.08 2.03
C ALA A 42 5.16 -6.22 1.24
N PHE A 43 4.37 -5.39 1.91
CA PHE A 43 3.42 -4.49 1.28
C PHE A 43 4.10 -3.43 0.39
N GLU A 44 5.22 -2.84 0.82
CA GLU A 44 5.99 -1.89 -0.01
C GLU A 44 6.48 -2.55 -1.31
N LEU A 45 7.01 -3.77 -1.19
CA LEU A 45 7.50 -4.54 -2.33
C LEU A 45 6.37 -4.92 -3.28
N THR A 46 5.20 -5.32 -2.75
CA THR A 46 4.02 -5.63 -3.57
C THR A 46 3.53 -4.41 -4.34
N LEU A 47 3.39 -3.25 -3.68
CA LEU A 47 3.00 -2.00 -4.35
C LEU A 47 3.99 -1.58 -5.43
N ALA A 48 5.29 -1.57 -5.11
CA ALA A 48 6.33 -1.18 -6.04
C ALA A 48 6.40 -2.13 -7.26
N GLY A 49 6.30 -3.44 -7.00
CA GLY A 49 6.31 -4.46 -8.05
C GLY A 49 5.11 -4.35 -8.98
N GLN A 50 3.91 -4.17 -8.44
CA GLN A 50 2.71 -3.98 -9.26
C GLN A 50 2.78 -2.70 -10.09
N MET A 51 3.19 -1.58 -9.48
CA MET A 51 3.39 -0.31 -10.18
C MET A 51 4.40 -0.46 -11.33
N GLU A 52 5.52 -1.14 -11.09
CA GLU A 52 6.53 -1.38 -12.10
C GLU A 52 5.98 -2.25 -13.25
N LEU A 53 5.21 -3.29 -12.95
CA LEU A 53 4.58 -4.15 -13.96
C LEU A 53 3.60 -3.36 -14.84
N ASP A 54 2.79 -2.50 -14.24
CA ASP A 54 1.82 -1.68 -14.98
C ASP A 54 2.53 -0.68 -15.91
N VAL A 55 3.53 0.03 -15.39
CA VAL A 55 4.33 1.00 -16.15
C VAL A 55 5.07 0.32 -17.31
N ARG A 56 5.71 -0.83 -17.06
CA ARG A 56 6.38 -1.62 -18.10
C ARG A 56 5.40 -2.12 -19.17
N SER A 57 4.13 -2.30 -18.81
CA SER A 57 3.06 -2.70 -19.71
C SER A 57 2.37 -1.50 -20.40
N GLY A 58 2.86 -0.27 -20.20
CA GLY A 58 2.29 0.95 -20.77
C GLY A 58 0.97 1.40 -20.10
N LYS A 59 0.64 0.85 -18.93
CA LYS A 59 -0.54 1.20 -18.14
C LYS A 59 -0.21 2.25 -17.09
N GLN A 60 -1.23 2.95 -16.60
CA GLN A 60 -1.09 3.75 -15.39
C GLN A 60 -0.89 2.84 -14.17
N PRO A 61 -0.15 3.29 -13.12
CA PRO A 61 -0.04 2.54 -11.87
C PRO A 61 -1.40 2.10 -11.32
N PHE A 62 -1.54 0.79 -11.03
CA PHE A 62 -2.72 0.16 -10.45
C PHE A 62 -3.98 0.24 -11.34
N GLU A 63 -3.81 0.51 -12.63
CA GLU A 63 -4.92 0.60 -13.57
C GLU A 63 -5.71 -0.72 -13.65
N GLY A 64 -7.02 -0.63 -13.42
CA GLY A 64 -7.93 -1.78 -13.45
C GLY A 64 -8.01 -2.57 -12.14
N ILE A 65 -7.25 -2.20 -11.11
CA ILE A 65 -7.39 -2.78 -9.78
C ILE A 65 -8.55 -2.07 -9.06
N PRO A 66 -9.61 -2.80 -8.64
CA PRO A 66 -10.73 -2.20 -7.93
C PRO A 66 -10.30 -1.78 -6.52
N LYS A 67 -11.16 -1.01 -5.83
CA LYS A 67 -11.00 -0.79 -4.39
C LYS A 67 -11.19 -2.08 -3.62
N ALA A 68 -10.63 -2.14 -2.41
CA ALA A 68 -10.87 -3.26 -1.50
C ALA A 68 -12.36 -3.38 -1.16
N PRO A 69 -12.86 -4.60 -0.88
CA PRO A 69 -14.23 -4.83 -0.44
C PRO A 69 -14.68 -3.95 0.75
N ASP A 70 -15.96 -3.57 0.76
CA ASP A 70 -16.56 -2.66 1.77
C ASP A 70 -16.29 -3.12 3.22
N THR A 71 -16.22 -4.43 3.47
CA THR A 71 -15.89 -4.98 4.79
C THR A 71 -14.57 -4.44 5.35
N TYR A 72 -13.55 -4.23 4.52
CA TYR A 72 -12.26 -3.70 4.98
C TYR A 72 -12.33 -2.20 5.26
N TRP A 73 -13.17 -1.46 4.54
CA TRP A 73 -13.45 -0.05 4.83
C TRP A 73 -14.15 0.09 6.19
N GLU A 74 -15.17 -0.73 6.43
CA GLU A 74 -15.87 -0.75 7.72
C GLU A 74 -14.96 -1.15 8.89
N MET A 75 -14.02 -2.06 8.66
CA MET A 75 -13.01 -2.43 9.65
C MET A 75 -12.03 -1.29 9.91
N PHE A 76 -11.57 -0.59 8.88
CA PHE A 76 -10.68 0.55 9.00
C PHE A 76 -11.29 1.70 9.80
N ASP A 77 -12.58 1.97 9.59
CA ASP A 77 -13.30 3.00 10.34
C ASP A 77 -13.36 2.70 11.85
N LYS A 78 -13.30 1.41 12.23
CA LYS A 78 -13.33 0.93 13.62
C LYS A 78 -11.94 0.67 14.21
N ALA A 79 -10.91 0.62 13.38
CA ALA A 79 -9.54 0.29 13.79
C ALA A 79 -8.86 1.47 14.52
N LEU A 80 -7.97 1.15 15.46
CA LEU A 80 -7.19 2.12 16.22
C LEU A 80 -6.09 2.72 15.35
N LYS A 81 -6.02 4.05 15.26
CA LYS A 81 -4.95 4.71 14.52
C LYS A 81 -3.59 4.41 15.14
N LEU A 82 -2.65 3.89 14.35
CA LEU A 82 -1.25 3.81 14.71
C LEU A 82 -0.64 5.20 14.59
N GLU A 83 0.10 5.62 15.61
CA GLU A 83 0.75 6.93 15.67
C GLU A 83 1.97 7.04 14.73
N ASP A 84 2.53 5.91 14.30
CA ASP A 84 3.64 5.86 13.35
C ASP A 84 3.14 6.10 11.91
N GLU A 85 2.99 7.35 11.48
CA GLU A 85 2.68 7.73 10.09
C GLU A 85 3.91 7.67 9.15
N GLU A 86 4.94 6.90 9.47
CA GLU A 86 6.17 6.86 8.67
C GLU A 86 5.87 6.49 7.20
N PRO A 87 6.34 7.30 6.23
CA PRO A 87 6.13 7.05 4.81
C PRO A 87 6.70 5.69 4.38
N ILE A 88 5.99 5.00 3.47
CA ILE A 88 6.57 3.83 2.79
C ILE A 88 7.76 4.27 1.94
N SER A 89 8.86 3.54 2.06
CA SER A 89 10.00 3.68 1.16
C SER A 89 9.90 2.71 0.00
N LEU A 90 9.67 3.24 -1.21
CA LEU A 90 9.75 2.42 -2.43
C LEU A 90 11.21 1.97 -2.67
N PRO A 91 11.47 0.71 -3.06
CA PRO A 91 12.81 0.24 -3.38
C PRO A 91 13.43 1.05 -4.52
N LYS A 92 14.71 1.41 -4.38
CA LYS A 92 15.51 2.09 -5.41
C LYS A 92 15.69 1.16 -6.62
N GLY A 93 14.86 1.32 -7.63
CA GLY A 93 14.87 0.47 -8.83
C GLY A 93 13.65 0.64 -9.75
N VAL A 94 12.58 1.27 -9.28
CA VAL A 94 11.43 1.64 -10.11
C VAL A 94 11.89 2.67 -11.17
N PRO A 95 11.70 2.43 -12.49
CA PRO A 95 12.19 3.33 -13.52
C PRO A 95 11.42 4.67 -13.52
N PRO A 96 12.08 5.83 -13.71
CA PRO A 96 11.44 7.13 -13.68
C PRO A 96 10.76 7.43 -15.03
N PRO A 97 9.41 7.44 -15.07
CA PRO A 97 8.71 8.64 -15.53
C PRO A 97 7.53 9.09 -14.65
N PHE A 98 7.21 8.38 -13.55
CA PHE A 98 6.15 8.76 -12.61
C PHE A 98 6.75 8.87 -11.20
N VAL A 99 7.12 10.09 -10.81
CA VAL A 99 7.56 10.37 -9.43
C VAL A 99 6.34 10.23 -8.53
N VAL A 100 6.22 9.08 -7.86
CA VAL A 100 5.38 8.91 -6.67
C VAL A 100 6.29 9.13 -5.46
N SER A 101 6.56 10.40 -5.18
CA SER A 101 7.16 10.81 -3.92
C SER A 101 6.07 10.75 -2.85
N GLU A 102 6.26 9.84 -1.90
CA GLU A 102 5.59 9.73 -0.60
C GLU A 102 4.14 9.20 -0.60
N ILE A 103 4.01 7.91 -0.28
CA ILE A 103 2.75 7.36 0.24
C ILE A 103 2.70 7.66 1.74
N VAL A 104 2.02 8.75 2.09
CA VAL A 104 1.59 9.03 3.47
C VAL A 104 0.49 8.03 3.82
N LYS A 105 0.64 7.30 4.93
CA LYS A 105 -0.41 6.40 5.40
C LYS A 105 -1.15 7.03 6.57
N GLU A 106 -2.47 6.87 6.55
CA GLU A 106 -3.21 6.74 7.79
C GLU A 106 -3.21 5.25 8.16
N LEU A 107 -2.42 4.90 9.17
CA LEU A 107 -2.28 3.52 9.65
C LEU A 107 -3.31 3.26 10.74
N ARG A 108 -4.07 2.17 10.65
CA ARG A 108 -4.97 1.72 11.72
C ARG A 108 -4.86 0.20 11.97
N VAL A 109 -4.95 -0.22 13.23
CA VAL A 109 -4.80 -1.61 13.74
C VAL A 109 -6.08 -2.07 14.43
N PHE A 110 -6.46 -3.33 14.19
CA PHE A 110 -7.54 -4.03 14.88
C PHE A 110 -7.00 -5.21 15.70
#